data_AF-A0A528TXI0-F1
#
_entry.id   AF-A0A528TXI0-F1
#
_cell.length_a   1.000
_cell.length_b   1.000
_cell.length_c   1.000
_cell.angle_alpha   90.00
_cell.angle_beta   90.00
_cell.angle_gamma   90.00
#
_symmetry.space_group_name_H-M   'P 1'
#
loop_
_entity.id
_entity.type
_entity.pdbx_description
1 polymer ?
#
loop_
_entity_poly.entity_id
_entity_poly.type
_entity_poly.pdbx_seq_one_letter_code
_entity_poly.pdbx_strand_id
1 'polypeptide(L)'
;MQLSMWTYPWDVQDLGLEMVERDLFERAGLNMISLATSYHAGRFLQPRSPRRKAYFPEDGTIYFKPTTARWADLVIQPKVADVITEGGDVLAELVQRREAGGLQVSCWTVCLHNTRLGMLYPQAVTRNAFGDPNYYNLCPSHPDARAYVRALAADITHTYKPDRIELESPSFMGFAHEYHHEKDGVGLTPEDDFLLSLCFCPSCLARAARAGIEGEAARELVKQWIAEACERAVPERRFPEFPASGLDTFLPWPQLHAYLLWR
;
A
#
# COMPACT_ATOMS: atom_id res chain seq x y z
N MET A 1 3.85 18.49 19.94
CA MET A 1 4.25 17.16 19.42
C MET A 1 2.98 16.38 19.12
N GLN A 2 2.88 15.72 17.97
CA GLN A 2 1.75 14.86 17.60
C GLN A 2 2.08 13.42 18.00
N LEU A 3 1.22 12.80 18.80
CA LEU A 3 1.38 11.45 19.33
C LEU A 3 0.11 10.67 19.04
N SER A 4 0.19 9.69 18.14
CA SER A 4 -0.94 8.90 17.69
C SER A 4 -0.69 7.41 17.79
N MET A 5 -1.78 6.64 17.71
CA MET A 5 -1.74 5.19 17.57
C MET A 5 -2.62 4.77 16.40
N TRP A 6 -2.09 3.87 15.56
CA TRP A 6 -2.86 3.20 14.53
C TRP A 6 -3.95 2.35 15.15
N THR A 7 -5.15 2.47 14.59
CA THR A 7 -6.31 1.72 15.06
C THR A 7 -7.25 1.45 13.89
N TYR A 8 -8.07 0.41 14.05
CA TYR A 8 -9.02 0.00 13.03
C TYR A 8 -10.47 0.34 13.43
N PRO A 9 -11.35 0.66 12.46
CA PRO A 9 -12.75 0.97 12.75
C PRO A 9 -13.49 -0.11 13.53
N TRP A 10 -13.20 -1.39 13.26
CA TRP A 10 -13.83 -2.50 13.96
C TRP A 10 -13.40 -2.59 15.43
N ASP A 11 -12.21 -2.11 15.79
CA ASP A 11 -11.76 -2.03 17.18
C ASP A 11 -12.53 -0.96 17.93
N VAL A 12 -12.68 0.22 17.31
CA VAL A 12 -13.45 1.34 17.86
C VAL A 12 -14.91 0.95 18.07
N GLN A 13 -15.52 0.29 17.09
CA GLN A 13 -16.88 -0.22 17.22
C GLN A 13 -17.00 -1.26 18.32
N ASP A 14 -16.07 -2.22 18.41
CA ASP A 14 -16.12 -3.28 19.41
C ASP A 14 -15.94 -2.77 20.85
N LEU A 15 -15.03 -1.82 21.06
CA LEU A 15 -14.71 -1.27 22.38
C LEU A 15 -15.63 -0.11 22.79
N GLY A 16 -16.15 0.63 21.81
CA GLY A 16 -16.83 1.91 22.02
C GLY A 16 -15.86 3.09 21.96
N LEU A 17 -16.33 4.16 21.32
CA LEU A 17 -15.54 5.36 21.04
C LEU A 17 -15.00 6.02 22.32
N GLU A 18 -15.85 6.19 23.33
CA GLU A 18 -15.47 6.82 24.60
C GLU A 18 -14.38 6.03 25.33
N MET A 19 -14.43 4.69 25.26
CA MET A 19 -13.41 3.86 25.87
C MET A 19 -12.07 4.02 25.15
N VAL A 20 -12.08 4.04 23.82
CA VAL A 20 -10.87 4.22 23.01
C VAL A 20 -10.26 5.59 23.27
N GLU A 21 -11.03 6.67 23.20
CA GLU A 21 -10.53 8.04 23.42
C GLU A 21 -9.92 8.19 24.82
N ARG A 22 -10.61 7.72 25.86
CA ARG A 22 -10.11 7.75 27.23
C ARG A 22 -8.80 6.97 27.37
N ASP A 23 -8.72 5.78 26.80
CA ASP A 23 -7.51 4.96 26.91
C ASP A 23 -6.33 5.58 26.15
N LEU A 24 -6.57 6.15 24.95
CA LEU A 24 -5.55 6.86 24.19
C LEU A 24 -5.02 8.07 24.97
N PHE A 25 -5.92 8.88 25.52
CA PHE A 25 -5.56 10.10 26.23
C PHE A 25 -4.97 9.82 27.61
N GLU A 26 -5.72 9.18 28.51
CA GLU A 26 -5.38 9.06 29.92
C GLU A 26 -4.31 8.00 30.19
N ARG A 27 -4.31 6.90 29.43
CA ARG A 27 -3.40 5.77 29.69
C ARG A 27 -2.16 5.79 28.82
N ALA A 28 -2.31 6.13 27.53
CA ALA A 28 -1.20 6.16 26.59
C ALA A 28 -0.58 7.56 26.43
N GLY A 29 -1.22 8.63 26.94
CA GLY A 29 -0.71 9.99 26.82
C GLY A 29 -0.71 10.53 25.39
N LEU A 30 -1.59 10.01 24.54
CA LEU A 30 -1.70 10.36 23.13
C LEU A 30 -2.68 11.51 22.94
N ASN A 31 -2.47 12.31 21.88
CA ASN A 31 -3.31 13.46 21.56
C ASN A 31 -3.98 13.34 20.17
N MET A 32 -3.78 12.20 19.51
CA MET A 32 -4.28 11.93 18.18
C MET A 32 -4.62 10.44 18.04
N ILE A 33 -5.57 10.14 17.19
CA ILE A 33 -5.93 8.77 16.77
C ILE A 33 -5.68 8.64 15.27
N SER A 34 -4.99 7.57 14.84
CA SER A 34 -4.73 7.29 13.43
C SER A 34 -5.63 6.14 12.97
N LEU A 35 -6.80 6.47 12.43
CA LEU A 35 -7.80 5.49 12.00
C LEU A 35 -7.48 4.97 10.59
N ALA A 36 -7.50 3.65 10.40
CA ALA A 36 -7.46 3.03 9.09
C ALA A 36 -8.69 3.44 8.25
N THR A 37 -8.46 4.07 7.10
CA THR A 37 -9.52 4.53 6.16
C THR A 37 -9.54 3.75 4.85
N SER A 38 -8.45 3.06 4.53
CA SER A 38 -8.31 2.09 3.43
C SER A 38 -7.29 1.07 3.90
N TYR A 39 -7.61 -0.22 3.76
CA TYR A 39 -6.73 -1.29 4.26
C TYR A 39 -6.83 -2.57 3.43
N HIS A 40 -5.75 -3.35 3.45
CA HIS A 40 -5.69 -4.70 2.89
C HIS A 40 -6.22 -5.74 3.88
N ALA A 41 -6.39 -7.00 3.48
CA ALA A 41 -6.77 -8.08 4.40
C ALA A 41 -5.63 -8.49 5.34
N GLY A 42 -5.98 -9.18 6.42
CA GLY A 42 -5.03 -9.74 7.37
C GLY A 42 -5.72 -10.63 8.39
N ARG A 43 -4.96 -11.16 9.35
CA ARG A 43 -5.49 -11.88 10.51
C ARG A 43 -5.08 -11.12 11.76
N PHE A 44 -6.05 -10.49 12.41
CA PHE A 44 -5.82 -9.63 13.56
C PHE A 44 -6.20 -10.36 14.84
N LEU A 45 -5.28 -10.37 15.82
CA LEU A 45 -5.61 -10.72 17.19
C LEU A 45 -6.33 -9.54 17.83
N GLN A 46 -7.39 -9.83 18.58
CA GLN A 46 -8.26 -8.84 19.20
C GLN A 46 -8.31 -9.03 20.72
N PRO A 47 -7.23 -8.72 21.47
CA PRO A 47 -7.14 -9.08 22.88
C PRO A 47 -8.24 -8.40 23.71
N ARG A 48 -8.54 -7.15 23.37
CA ARG A 48 -9.42 -6.28 24.16
C ARG A 48 -10.88 -6.29 23.71
N SER A 49 -11.18 -6.68 22.47
CA SER A 49 -12.56 -6.70 21.99
C SER A 49 -13.41 -7.64 22.86
N PRO A 50 -14.58 -7.20 23.35
CA PRO A 50 -15.51 -8.06 24.08
C PRO A 50 -16.28 -9.01 23.15
N ARG A 51 -16.25 -8.78 21.82
CA ARG A 51 -17.06 -9.53 20.84
C ARG A 51 -16.29 -10.64 20.15
N ARG A 52 -14.99 -10.44 19.89
CA ARG A 52 -14.15 -11.35 19.09
C ARG A 52 -12.70 -11.30 19.54
N LYS A 53 -11.97 -12.40 19.34
CA LYS A 53 -10.53 -12.51 19.67
C LYS A 53 -9.64 -12.71 18.46
N ALA A 54 -10.22 -13.04 17.31
CA ALA A 54 -9.57 -13.07 16.02
C ALA A 54 -10.48 -12.42 14.99
N TYR A 55 -9.91 -11.67 14.05
CA TYR A 55 -10.67 -10.98 13.02
C TYR A 55 -9.98 -11.05 11.66
N PHE A 56 -10.77 -11.26 10.61
CA PHE A 56 -10.37 -11.24 9.22
C PHE A 56 -11.22 -10.18 8.51
N PRO A 57 -10.71 -8.96 8.27
CA PRO A 57 -11.42 -7.95 7.53
C PRO A 57 -11.59 -8.34 6.07
N GLU A 58 -12.53 -7.69 5.40
CA GLU A 58 -12.65 -7.77 3.95
C GLU A 58 -11.44 -7.13 3.26
N ASP A 59 -10.88 -7.85 2.28
CA ASP A 59 -9.69 -7.41 1.58
C ASP A 59 -9.93 -6.17 0.71
N GLY A 60 -9.02 -5.21 0.82
CA GLY A 60 -8.92 -4.09 -0.09
C GLY A 60 -10.14 -3.17 -0.09
N THR A 61 -10.64 -2.84 1.11
CA THR A 61 -11.84 -2.03 1.32
C THR A 61 -11.50 -0.67 1.92
N ILE A 62 -12.42 0.29 1.74
CA ILE A 62 -12.40 1.58 2.44
C ILE A 62 -13.32 1.55 3.65
N TYR A 63 -12.96 2.35 4.64
CA TYR A 63 -13.63 2.41 5.94
C TYR A 63 -14.30 3.77 6.23
N PHE A 64 -14.73 4.44 5.18
CA PHE A 64 -15.49 5.69 5.25
C PHE A 64 -16.56 5.69 4.15
N LYS A 65 -17.51 6.61 4.22
CA LYS A 65 -18.58 6.75 3.22
C LYS A 65 -18.10 7.62 2.05
N PRO A 66 -17.93 7.05 0.83
CA PRO A 66 -17.38 7.80 -0.29
C PRO A 66 -18.39 8.80 -0.86
N THR A 67 -17.90 9.96 -1.27
CA THR A 67 -18.68 10.99 -1.98
C THR A 67 -18.87 10.56 -3.44
N THR A 68 -20.07 10.10 -3.82
CA THR A 68 -20.36 9.54 -5.15
C THR A 68 -19.78 10.36 -6.31
N ALA A 69 -19.91 11.68 -6.30
CA ALA A 69 -19.44 12.56 -7.36
C ALA A 69 -17.91 12.54 -7.56
N ARG A 70 -17.11 12.23 -6.53
CA ARG A 70 -15.63 12.14 -6.64
C ARG A 70 -15.18 10.86 -7.33
N TRP A 71 -16.03 9.85 -7.34
CA TRP A 71 -15.71 8.52 -7.86
C TRP A 71 -16.40 8.22 -9.19
N ALA A 72 -17.42 9.00 -9.59
CA ALA A 72 -18.28 8.72 -10.74
C ALA A 72 -17.53 8.43 -12.06
N ASP A 73 -16.44 9.16 -12.32
CA ASP A 73 -15.69 9.06 -13.58
C ASP A 73 -14.48 8.11 -13.51
N LEU A 74 -14.29 7.41 -12.39
CA LEU A 74 -13.12 6.56 -12.17
C LEU A 74 -13.36 5.14 -12.69
N VAL A 75 -12.35 4.56 -13.34
CA VAL A 75 -12.37 3.14 -13.74
C VAL A 75 -12.33 2.22 -12.52
N ILE A 76 -11.44 2.54 -11.56
CA ILE A 76 -11.25 1.76 -10.34
C ILE A 76 -12.16 2.35 -9.26
N GLN A 77 -13.11 1.53 -8.79
CA GLN A 77 -14.06 1.90 -7.75
C GLN A 77 -13.68 1.31 -6.39
N PRO A 78 -13.85 2.05 -5.29
CA PRO A 78 -13.64 1.52 -3.95
C PRO A 78 -14.79 0.58 -3.58
N LYS A 79 -14.52 -0.32 -2.63
CA LYS A 79 -15.55 -1.09 -1.94
C LYS A 79 -15.61 -0.61 -0.49
N VAL A 80 -16.79 -0.15 -0.05
CA VAL A 80 -17.02 0.15 1.37
C VAL A 80 -17.12 -1.17 2.13
N ALA A 81 -16.39 -1.28 3.23
CA ALA A 81 -16.44 -2.46 4.08
C ALA A 81 -17.81 -2.61 4.74
N ASP A 82 -18.32 -3.84 4.86
CA ASP A 82 -19.59 -4.18 5.49
C ASP A 82 -19.62 -3.69 6.94
N VAL A 83 -18.48 -3.73 7.63
CA VAL A 83 -18.34 -3.22 9.00
C VAL A 83 -18.68 -1.72 9.13
N ILE A 84 -18.53 -0.93 8.08
CA ILE A 84 -18.96 0.48 8.04
C ILE A 84 -20.41 0.61 7.62
N THR A 85 -20.85 -0.20 6.65
CA THR A 85 -22.24 -0.24 6.19
C THR A 85 -23.19 -0.59 7.35
N GLU A 86 -22.81 -1.55 8.18
CA GLU A 86 -23.59 -2.06 9.30
C GLU A 86 -23.29 -1.33 10.63
N GLY A 87 -22.02 -1.01 10.88
CA GLY A 87 -21.55 -0.49 12.16
C GLY A 87 -21.43 1.02 12.25
N GLY A 88 -21.71 1.75 11.16
CA GLY A 88 -21.66 3.21 11.13
C GLY A 88 -20.33 3.81 10.70
N ASP A 89 -20.35 5.12 10.49
CA ASP A 89 -19.21 5.89 9.98
C ASP A 89 -18.32 6.37 11.13
N VAL A 90 -17.39 5.49 11.54
CA VAL A 90 -16.47 5.76 12.65
C VAL A 90 -15.63 7.01 12.42
N LEU A 91 -15.22 7.27 11.18
CA LEU A 91 -14.42 8.45 10.85
C LEU A 91 -15.24 9.73 11.05
N ALA A 92 -16.51 9.76 10.64
CA ALA A 92 -17.39 10.90 10.87
C ALA A 92 -17.57 11.18 12.38
N GLU A 93 -17.75 10.15 13.19
CA GLU A 93 -17.90 10.30 14.64
C GLU A 93 -16.63 10.86 15.29
N LEU A 94 -15.46 10.35 14.90
CA LEU A 94 -14.17 10.86 15.36
C LEU A 94 -13.95 12.33 15.00
N VAL A 95 -14.28 12.73 13.78
CA VAL A 95 -14.19 14.14 13.35
C VAL A 95 -15.14 15.01 14.18
N GLN A 96 -16.35 14.56 14.47
CA GLN A 96 -17.28 15.30 15.33
C GLN A 96 -16.74 15.47 16.75
N ARG A 97 -16.13 14.43 17.33
CA ARG A 97 -15.48 14.52 18.67
C ARG A 97 -14.31 15.49 18.65
N ARG A 98 -13.49 15.46 17.60
CA ARG A 98 -12.38 16.38 17.37
C ARG A 98 -12.84 17.84 17.31
N GLU A 99 -13.94 18.14 16.59
CA GLU A 99 -14.54 19.49 16.59
C GLU A 99 -15.09 19.91 17.96
N ALA A 100 -15.48 18.96 18.81
CA ALA A 100 -15.91 19.21 20.18
C ALA A 100 -14.73 19.34 21.18
N GLY A 101 -13.49 19.39 20.70
CA GLY A 101 -12.29 19.53 21.54
C GLY A 101 -11.65 18.20 21.96
N GLY A 102 -12.02 17.09 21.31
CA GLY A 102 -11.44 15.77 21.51
C GLY A 102 -10.06 15.58 20.87
N LEU A 103 -9.66 14.32 20.70
CA LEU A 103 -8.38 13.96 20.07
C LEU A 103 -8.32 14.45 18.62
N GLN A 104 -7.12 14.79 18.15
CA GLN A 104 -6.88 15.02 16.73
C GLN A 104 -7.09 13.73 15.93
N VAL A 105 -7.43 13.85 14.65
CA VAL A 105 -7.72 12.69 13.78
C VAL A 105 -6.72 12.63 12.64
N SER A 106 -6.02 11.50 12.53
CA SER A 106 -5.23 11.14 11.36
C SER A 106 -5.90 9.98 10.61
N CYS A 107 -5.86 10.04 9.28
CA CYS A 107 -6.36 9.00 8.41
C CYS A 107 -5.20 8.17 7.88
N TRP A 108 -5.00 6.99 8.46
CA TRP A 108 -4.06 6.01 7.94
C TRP A 108 -4.66 5.31 6.72
N THR A 109 -3.99 5.40 5.59
CA THR A 109 -4.59 5.13 4.28
C THR A 109 -3.66 4.29 3.42
N VAL A 110 -3.96 3.00 3.29
CA VAL A 110 -3.26 2.12 2.34
C VAL A 110 -3.66 2.50 0.92
N CYS A 111 -2.65 2.82 0.11
CA CYS A 111 -2.82 3.37 -1.24
C CYS A 111 -2.84 2.26 -2.29
N LEU A 112 -1.67 1.77 -2.72
CA LEU A 112 -1.53 0.90 -3.89
C LEU A 112 -1.47 -0.59 -3.56
N HIS A 113 -1.41 -0.93 -2.28
CA HIS A 113 -1.42 -2.31 -1.80
C HIS A 113 -2.87 -2.80 -1.64
N ASN A 114 -3.38 -3.51 -2.65
CA ASN A 114 -4.77 -3.95 -2.69
C ASN A 114 -4.96 -5.15 -3.65
N THR A 115 -4.91 -6.38 -3.11
CA THR A 115 -5.05 -7.61 -3.89
C THR A 115 -6.41 -7.72 -4.57
N ARG A 116 -7.50 -7.39 -3.87
CA ARG A 116 -8.84 -7.33 -4.47
C ARG A 116 -8.87 -6.48 -5.74
N LEU A 117 -8.35 -5.26 -5.69
CA LEU A 117 -8.33 -4.36 -6.84
C LEU A 117 -7.40 -4.87 -7.94
N GLY A 118 -6.23 -5.42 -7.61
CA GLY A 118 -5.36 -5.96 -8.64
C GLY A 118 -5.92 -7.19 -9.35
N MET A 119 -6.73 -8.01 -8.66
CA MET A 119 -7.46 -9.13 -9.29
C MET A 119 -8.61 -8.64 -10.19
N LEU A 120 -9.29 -7.55 -9.83
CA LEU A 120 -10.35 -6.95 -10.64
C LEU A 120 -9.82 -6.15 -11.84
N TYR A 121 -8.64 -5.53 -11.69
CA TYR A 121 -8.01 -4.66 -12.68
C TYR A 121 -6.57 -5.11 -12.96
N PRO A 122 -6.35 -6.33 -13.50
CA PRO A 122 -5.02 -6.92 -13.68
C PRO A 122 -4.12 -6.17 -14.67
N GLN A 123 -4.66 -5.25 -15.45
CA GLN A 123 -3.91 -4.32 -16.30
C GLN A 123 -3.23 -3.20 -15.50
N ALA A 124 -3.75 -2.88 -14.30
CA ALA A 124 -3.31 -1.77 -13.47
C ALA A 124 -2.23 -2.17 -12.45
N VAL A 125 -1.84 -3.44 -12.37
CA VAL A 125 -0.86 -3.95 -11.41
C VAL A 125 0.57 -3.79 -11.89
N THR A 126 1.51 -3.84 -10.95
CA THR A 126 2.94 -3.96 -11.29
C THR A 126 3.23 -5.32 -11.93
N ARG A 127 4.22 -5.34 -12.84
CA ARG A 127 4.63 -6.57 -13.55
C ARG A 127 6.13 -6.70 -13.55
N ASN A 128 6.66 -7.85 -13.16
CA ASN A 128 8.11 -8.10 -13.17
C ASN A 128 8.69 -8.08 -14.60
N ALA A 129 9.99 -8.32 -14.75
CA ALA A 129 10.66 -8.33 -16.06
C ALA A 129 10.12 -9.40 -17.03
N PHE A 130 9.51 -10.47 -16.52
CA PHE A 130 8.88 -11.53 -17.31
C PHE A 130 7.44 -11.19 -17.72
N GLY A 131 6.85 -10.16 -17.11
CA GLY A 131 5.46 -9.75 -17.32
C GLY A 131 4.48 -10.34 -16.31
N ASP A 132 4.97 -11.06 -15.31
CA ASP A 132 4.12 -11.69 -14.28
C ASP A 132 3.47 -10.62 -13.40
N PRO A 133 2.16 -10.74 -13.12
CA PRO A 133 1.42 -9.75 -12.36
C PRO A 133 1.64 -9.91 -10.85
N ASN A 134 1.94 -8.79 -10.18
CA ASN A 134 1.89 -8.69 -8.73
C ASN A 134 0.50 -8.17 -8.32
N TYR A 135 -0.47 -9.08 -8.19
CA TYR A 135 -1.88 -8.70 -7.95
C TYR A 135 -2.11 -7.88 -6.68
N TYR A 136 -1.22 -7.98 -5.69
CA TYR A 136 -1.29 -7.18 -4.49
C TYR A 136 -0.90 -5.71 -4.70
N ASN A 137 -0.23 -5.35 -5.79
CA ASN A 137 0.40 -4.02 -5.95
C ASN A 137 -0.06 -3.32 -7.23
N LEU A 138 -0.93 -2.33 -7.08
CA LEU A 138 -1.32 -1.40 -8.15
C LEU A 138 -0.13 -0.54 -8.56
N CYS A 139 0.07 -0.39 -9.86
CA CYS A 139 1.24 0.31 -10.38
C CYS A 139 1.11 1.84 -10.19
N PRO A 140 2.04 2.53 -9.49
CA PRO A 140 2.03 4.00 -9.37
C PRO A 140 2.25 4.71 -10.72
N SER A 141 2.66 3.97 -11.76
CA SER A 141 2.74 4.48 -13.12
C SER A 141 1.40 4.43 -13.88
N HIS A 142 0.45 3.58 -13.47
CA HIS A 142 -0.83 3.41 -14.16
C HIS A 142 -1.78 4.60 -13.90
N PRO A 143 -2.37 5.21 -14.93
CA PRO A 143 -3.23 6.39 -14.77
C PRO A 143 -4.43 6.15 -13.85
N ASP A 144 -5.10 5.01 -13.98
CA ASP A 144 -6.28 4.69 -13.16
C ASP A 144 -5.94 4.43 -11.69
N ALA A 145 -4.79 3.79 -11.41
CA ALA A 145 -4.33 3.60 -10.04
C ALA A 145 -3.99 4.95 -9.37
N ARG A 146 -3.37 5.87 -10.11
CA ARG A 146 -3.14 7.25 -9.65
C ARG A 146 -4.43 8.03 -9.48
N ALA A 147 -5.41 7.84 -10.34
CA ALA A 147 -6.73 8.46 -10.20
C ALA A 147 -7.43 7.98 -8.92
N TYR A 148 -7.40 6.67 -8.66
CA TYR A 148 -7.92 6.04 -7.45
C TYR A 148 -7.31 6.64 -6.17
N VAL A 149 -5.97 6.67 -6.05
CA VAL A 149 -5.30 7.21 -4.85
C VAL A 149 -5.57 8.71 -4.67
N ARG A 150 -5.63 9.48 -5.77
CA ARG A 150 -6.00 10.91 -5.69
C ARG A 150 -7.44 11.10 -5.22
N ALA A 151 -8.38 10.30 -5.70
CA ALA A 151 -9.77 10.36 -5.26
C ALA A 151 -9.91 9.96 -3.80
N LEU A 152 -9.20 8.92 -3.35
CA LEU A 152 -9.14 8.49 -1.95
C LEU A 152 -8.70 9.64 -1.04
N ALA A 153 -7.54 10.25 -1.34
CA ALA A 153 -7.01 11.36 -0.55
C ALA A 153 -7.88 12.63 -0.63
N ALA A 154 -8.46 12.92 -1.80
CA ALA A 154 -9.35 14.07 -1.98
C ALA A 154 -10.67 13.92 -1.23
N ASP A 155 -11.28 12.72 -1.25
CA ASP A 155 -12.53 12.46 -0.55
C ASP A 155 -12.33 12.58 0.96
N ILE A 156 -11.31 11.92 1.51
CA ILE A 156 -10.95 12.05 2.93
C ILE A 156 -10.70 13.52 3.30
N THR A 157 -9.84 14.21 2.54
CA THR A 157 -9.47 15.62 2.81
C THR A 157 -10.68 16.53 2.83
N HIS A 158 -11.58 16.43 1.84
CA HIS A 158 -12.64 17.41 1.67
C HIS A 158 -13.92 17.08 2.42
N THR A 159 -14.20 15.79 2.62
CA THR A 159 -15.42 15.30 3.27
C THR A 159 -15.24 15.26 4.78
N TYR A 160 -14.11 14.72 5.26
CA TYR A 160 -13.85 14.51 6.69
C TYR A 160 -12.90 15.54 7.30
N LYS A 161 -12.06 16.21 6.49
CA LYS A 161 -11.14 17.26 6.95
C LYS A 161 -10.31 16.84 8.19
N PRO A 162 -9.64 15.67 8.16
CA PRO A 162 -8.81 15.23 9.28
C PRO A 162 -7.63 16.19 9.49
N ASP A 163 -7.00 16.12 10.66
CA ASP A 163 -5.77 16.85 10.95
C ASP A 163 -4.58 16.35 10.10
N ARG A 164 -4.63 15.09 9.64
CA ARG A 164 -3.58 14.45 8.84
C ARG A 164 -4.11 13.32 7.97
N ILE A 165 -3.43 13.05 6.87
CA ILE A 165 -3.52 11.79 6.13
C ILE A 165 -2.13 11.14 6.10
N GLU A 166 -2.05 9.90 6.57
CA GLU A 166 -0.85 9.06 6.49
C GLU A 166 -1.02 8.12 5.29
N LEU A 167 -0.15 8.26 4.29
CA LEU A 167 -0.17 7.44 3.09
C LEU A 167 0.74 6.23 3.28
N GLU A 168 0.14 5.04 3.36
CA GLU A 168 0.86 3.78 3.36
C GLU A 168 0.92 3.19 1.95
N SER A 169 2.07 2.60 1.60
CA SER A 169 2.32 1.96 0.31
C SER A 169 1.90 2.84 -0.90
N PRO A 170 2.34 4.12 -1.00
CA PRO A 170 2.02 4.99 -2.13
C PRO A 170 2.94 4.78 -3.35
N SER A 171 3.91 3.88 -3.24
CA SER A 171 4.99 3.67 -4.21
C SER A 171 5.01 2.24 -4.75
N PHE A 172 6.00 1.94 -5.59
CA PHE A 172 6.35 0.55 -5.88
C PHE A 172 6.69 -0.19 -4.57
N MET A 173 6.35 -1.47 -4.51
CA MET A 173 6.61 -2.35 -3.38
C MET A 173 7.76 -3.31 -3.74
N GLY A 174 8.33 -3.96 -2.72
CA GLY A 174 9.29 -5.05 -2.88
C GLY A 174 8.68 -6.30 -3.52
N PHE A 175 9.51 -7.32 -3.75
CA PHE A 175 9.04 -8.62 -4.23
C PHE A 175 8.44 -9.44 -3.10
N ALA A 176 9.13 -9.51 -1.95
CA ALA A 176 8.55 -10.01 -0.72
C ALA A 176 7.34 -9.15 -0.34
N HIS A 177 6.17 -9.79 -0.24
CA HIS A 177 4.92 -9.16 0.14
C HIS A 177 4.48 -9.59 1.55
N GLU A 178 5.12 -10.63 2.10
CA GLU A 178 5.02 -11.10 3.48
C GLU A 178 3.58 -11.49 3.89
N TYR A 179 2.70 -11.73 2.90
CA TYR A 179 1.30 -12.12 3.12
C TYR A 179 0.78 -13.14 2.08
N HIS A 180 0.03 -14.13 2.57
CA HIS A 180 -0.58 -15.29 1.88
C HIS A 180 0.38 -16.40 1.40
N HIS A 181 0.94 -17.16 2.35
CA HIS A 181 1.68 -18.42 2.12
C HIS A 181 2.83 -18.35 1.10
N GLU A 182 3.55 -17.24 1.09
CA GLU A 182 4.75 -17.06 0.27
C GLU A 182 5.79 -18.15 0.60
N LYS A 183 6.39 -18.72 -0.45
CA LYS A 183 7.41 -19.75 -0.37
C LYS A 183 8.40 -19.54 -1.51
N ASP A 184 9.53 -18.91 -1.21
CA ASP A 184 10.67 -18.93 -2.13
C ASP A 184 11.49 -20.21 -1.95
N GLY A 185 11.75 -20.63 -0.70
CA GLY A 185 12.50 -21.84 -0.35
C GLY A 185 13.95 -21.87 -0.86
N VAL A 186 14.42 -20.75 -1.43
CA VAL A 186 15.70 -20.64 -2.13
C VAL A 186 16.61 -19.61 -1.51
N GLY A 187 16.13 -18.72 -0.63
CA GLY A 187 16.98 -17.74 0.05
C GLY A 187 17.47 -16.65 -0.91
N LEU A 188 16.52 -15.87 -1.43
CA LEU A 188 16.79 -14.75 -2.34
C LEU A 188 17.85 -13.80 -1.76
N THR A 189 18.81 -13.41 -2.58
CA THR A 189 19.76 -12.35 -2.20
C THR A 189 19.06 -10.99 -2.23
N PRO A 190 19.59 -9.94 -1.57
CA PRO A 190 18.99 -8.62 -1.61
C PRO A 190 18.79 -8.09 -3.03
N GLU A 191 19.73 -8.36 -3.95
CA GLU A 191 19.58 -7.96 -5.35
C GLU A 191 18.51 -8.76 -6.09
N ASP A 192 18.31 -10.04 -5.79
CA ASP A 192 17.25 -10.83 -6.42
C ASP A 192 15.87 -10.29 -6.05
N ASP A 193 15.62 -10.02 -4.75
CA ASP A 193 14.38 -9.40 -4.28
C ASP A 193 14.14 -8.03 -4.94
N PHE A 194 15.19 -7.19 -5.01
CA PHE A 194 15.09 -5.89 -5.65
C PHE A 194 14.78 -5.99 -7.14
N LEU A 195 15.49 -6.86 -7.88
CA LEU A 195 15.29 -7.04 -9.32
C LEU A 195 13.90 -7.61 -9.65
N LEU A 196 13.41 -8.56 -8.84
CA LEU A 196 12.06 -9.12 -8.96
C LEU A 196 10.97 -8.08 -8.67
N SER A 197 11.26 -7.07 -7.83
CA SER A 197 10.32 -5.97 -7.51
C SER A 197 10.15 -4.95 -8.65
N LEU A 198 11.05 -4.92 -9.63
CA LEU A 198 11.04 -3.91 -10.68
C LEU A 198 9.83 -4.08 -11.59
N CYS A 199 9.11 -2.99 -11.82
CA CYS A 199 7.90 -3.00 -12.62
C CYS A 199 8.19 -2.59 -14.06
N PHE A 200 7.89 -3.47 -15.02
CA PHE A 200 7.97 -3.25 -16.47
C PHE A 200 6.60 -3.36 -17.15
N CYS A 201 5.51 -3.03 -16.44
CA CYS A 201 4.18 -2.99 -17.05
C CYS A 201 4.10 -1.95 -18.19
N PRO A 202 3.10 -2.05 -19.10
CA PRO A 202 2.98 -1.12 -20.22
C PRO A 202 2.96 0.36 -19.83
N SER A 203 2.37 0.68 -18.67
CA SER A 203 2.35 2.06 -18.16
C SER A 203 3.73 2.57 -17.71
N CYS A 204 4.56 1.71 -17.10
CA CYS A 204 5.94 2.08 -16.75
C CYS A 204 6.76 2.32 -18.01
N LEU A 205 6.75 1.36 -18.94
CA LEU A 205 7.52 1.45 -20.18
C LEU A 205 7.12 2.68 -21.01
N ALA A 206 5.82 2.95 -21.15
CA ALA A 206 5.34 4.13 -21.86
C ALA A 206 5.75 5.44 -21.19
N ARG A 207 5.80 5.49 -19.84
CA ARG A 207 6.26 6.69 -19.13
C ARG A 207 7.77 6.86 -19.20
N ALA A 208 8.54 5.78 -19.12
CA ALA A 208 10.00 5.79 -19.28
C ALA A 208 10.39 6.26 -20.69
N ALA A 209 9.74 5.74 -21.73
CA ALA A 209 9.97 6.16 -23.11
C ALA A 209 9.69 7.65 -23.31
N ARG A 210 8.63 8.20 -22.70
CA ARG A 210 8.36 9.66 -22.73
C ARG A 210 9.43 10.50 -22.02
N ALA A 211 10.20 9.90 -21.11
CA ALA A 211 11.34 10.53 -20.46
C ALA A 211 12.67 10.29 -21.21
N GLY A 212 12.65 9.66 -22.40
CA GLY A 212 13.84 9.34 -23.16
C GLY A 212 14.64 8.15 -22.61
N ILE A 213 13.99 7.26 -21.85
CA ILE A 213 14.63 6.13 -21.18
C ILE A 213 14.26 4.82 -21.88
N GLU A 214 15.29 4.05 -22.22
CA GLU A 214 15.20 2.74 -22.88
C GLU A 214 14.76 1.64 -21.89
N GLY A 215 13.51 1.71 -21.43
CA GLY A 215 12.96 0.80 -20.43
C GLY A 215 12.98 -0.68 -20.84
N GLU A 216 12.85 -1.00 -22.13
CA GLU A 216 12.93 -2.39 -22.60
C GLU A 216 14.34 -2.96 -22.58
N ALA A 217 15.37 -2.14 -22.79
CA ALA A 217 16.75 -2.58 -22.61
C ALA A 217 17.03 -2.91 -21.13
N ALA A 218 16.50 -2.10 -20.20
CA ALA A 218 16.57 -2.40 -18.77
C ALA A 218 15.81 -3.69 -18.43
N ARG A 219 14.61 -3.88 -18.99
CA ARG A 219 13.79 -5.08 -18.78
C ARG A 219 14.53 -6.35 -19.20
N GLU A 220 15.08 -6.40 -20.41
CA GLU A 220 15.75 -7.60 -20.92
C GLU A 220 17.00 -7.93 -20.09
N LEU A 221 17.75 -6.92 -19.63
CA LEU A 221 18.90 -7.12 -18.75
C LEU A 221 18.48 -7.73 -17.40
N VAL A 222 17.43 -7.16 -16.77
CA VAL A 222 16.92 -7.66 -15.49
C VAL A 222 16.38 -9.08 -15.63
N LYS A 223 15.64 -9.34 -16.71
CA LYS A 223 15.12 -10.67 -17.05
C LYS A 223 16.25 -11.69 -17.19
N GLN A 224 17.32 -11.33 -17.89
CA GLN A 224 18.51 -12.17 -18.03
C GLN A 224 19.12 -12.48 -16.65
N TRP A 225 19.31 -11.48 -15.80
CA TRP A 225 19.94 -11.69 -14.49
C TRP A 225 19.12 -12.54 -13.54
N ILE A 226 17.79 -12.38 -13.55
CA ILE A 226 16.89 -13.24 -12.77
C ILE A 226 16.96 -14.68 -13.29
N ALA A 227 16.93 -14.89 -14.61
CA ALA A 227 17.05 -16.23 -15.19
C ALA A 227 18.40 -16.89 -14.80
N GLU A 228 19.50 -16.15 -14.92
CA GLU A 228 20.83 -16.60 -14.50
C GLU A 228 20.89 -16.92 -13.00
N ALA A 229 20.20 -16.17 -12.14
CA ALA A 229 20.13 -16.44 -10.71
C ALA A 229 19.35 -17.75 -10.42
N CYS A 230 18.24 -17.97 -11.12
CA CYS A 230 17.41 -19.18 -10.98
C CYS A 230 18.09 -20.47 -11.48
N GLU A 231 19.07 -20.37 -12.38
CA GLU A 231 19.81 -21.53 -12.91
C GLU A 231 20.97 -21.98 -12.00
N ARG A 232 21.30 -21.22 -10.95
CA ARG A 232 22.40 -21.57 -10.03
C ARG A 232 22.00 -22.69 -9.08
N ALA A 233 22.97 -23.56 -8.77
CA ALA A 233 22.79 -24.61 -7.78
C ALA A 233 22.62 -24.08 -6.35
N VAL A 234 23.22 -22.91 -6.06
CA VAL A 234 23.12 -22.21 -4.78
C VAL A 234 22.99 -20.70 -5.03
N PRO A 235 22.27 -19.95 -4.16
CA PRO A 235 22.25 -18.50 -4.23
C PRO A 235 23.65 -17.91 -4.07
N GLU A 236 23.98 -16.95 -4.92
CA GLU A 236 25.26 -16.26 -4.93
C GLU A 236 25.04 -14.78 -5.22
N ARG A 237 25.69 -13.89 -4.47
CA ARG A 237 25.55 -12.46 -4.73
C ARG A 237 26.26 -12.08 -6.03
N ARG A 238 25.53 -11.43 -6.93
CA ARG A 238 26.09 -10.74 -8.09
C ARG A 238 26.73 -9.42 -7.68
N PHE A 239 26.17 -8.76 -6.67
CA PHE A 239 26.60 -7.43 -6.23
C PHE A 239 26.91 -7.44 -4.72
N PRO A 240 28.16 -7.75 -4.33
CA PRO A 240 28.52 -7.90 -2.91
C PRO A 240 28.13 -6.71 -2.04
N GLU A 241 28.29 -5.48 -2.56
CA GLU A 241 28.03 -4.22 -1.86
C GLU A 241 26.55 -3.79 -1.88
N PHE A 242 25.67 -4.50 -2.61
CA PHE A 242 24.24 -4.22 -2.57
C PHE A 242 23.62 -4.77 -1.26
N PRO A 243 22.76 -4.02 -0.55
CA PRO A 243 22.15 -2.73 -0.91
C PRO A 243 22.90 -1.47 -0.44
N ALA A 244 24.08 -1.59 0.19
CA ALA A 244 24.79 -0.46 0.77
C ALA A 244 25.22 0.60 -0.27
N SER A 245 25.58 0.18 -1.49
CA SER A 245 25.88 1.08 -2.61
C SER A 245 24.64 1.66 -3.32
N GLY A 246 23.42 1.29 -2.91
CA GLY A 246 22.19 1.82 -3.48
C GLY A 246 22.12 1.65 -5.01
N LEU A 247 21.63 2.69 -5.71
CA LEU A 247 21.49 2.67 -7.16
C LEU A 247 22.83 2.79 -7.90
N ASP A 248 23.89 3.30 -7.26
CA ASP A 248 25.23 3.43 -7.86
C ASP A 248 25.80 2.06 -8.26
N THR A 249 25.33 0.98 -7.62
CA THR A 249 25.58 -0.42 -8.02
C THR A 249 25.36 -0.65 -9.52
N PHE A 250 24.39 0.04 -10.12
CA PHE A 250 23.96 -0.19 -11.49
C PHE A 250 24.60 0.78 -12.52
N LEU A 251 25.47 1.70 -12.10
CA LEU A 251 26.16 2.66 -13.00
C LEU A 251 26.80 2.01 -14.24
N PRO A 252 27.42 0.81 -14.16
CA PRO A 252 27.99 0.14 -15.35
C PRO A 252 26.96 -0.31 -16.40
N TRP A 253 25.65 -0.25 -16.09
CA TRP A 253 24.55 -0.59 -16.99
C TRP A 253 23.64 0.62 -17.19
N PRO A 254 24.00 1.56 -18.09
CA PRO A 254 23.36 2.87 -18.19
C PRO A 254 21.85 2.84 -18.40
N GLN A 255 21.34 1.88 -19.16
CA GLN A 255 19.90 1.75 -19.42
C GLN A 255 19.13 1.35 -18.15
N LEU A 256 19.66 0.38 -17.39
CA LEU A 256 19.06 -0.02 -16.12
C LEU A 256 19.20 1.10 -15.09
N HIS A 257 20.38 1.71 -14.96
CA HIS A 257 20.60 2.80 -14.02
C HIS A 257 19.67 4.00 -14.30
N ALA A 258 19.53 4.42 -15.56
CA ALA A 258 18.61 5.48 -15.95
C ALA A 258 17.15 5.10 -15.64
N TYR A 259 16.77 3.85 -15.89
CA TYR A 259 15.42 3.35 -15.55
C TYR A 259 15.15 3.39 -14.04
N LEU A 260 16.14 3.01 -13.22
CA LEU A 260 16.01 3.02 -11.76
C LEU A 260 15.96 4.42 -11.17
N LEU A 261 16.68 5.40 -11.73
CA LEU A 261 16.60 6.80 -11.29
C LEU A 261 15.28 7.47 -11.66
N TRP A 262 14.64 7.03 -12.74
CA TRP A 262 13.36 7.56 -13.19
C TRP A 262 12.16 6.99 -12.43
N ARG A 263 12.25 5.72 -12.05
CA ARG A 263 11.20 4.96 -11.37
C ARG A 263 10.98 5.48 -9.94
#